data_AF-A0A370KPJ3-F1
#
_entry.id   AF-A0A370KPJ3-F1
#
_cell.length_a   1.000
_cell.length_b   1.000
_cell.length_c   1.000
_cell.angle_alpha   90.00
_cell.angle_beta   90.00
_cell.angle_gamma   90.00
#
_symmetry.space_group_name_H-M   'P 1'
#
loop_
_entity.id
_entity.type
_entity.pdbx_description
1 polymer ?
#
loop_
_entity_poly.entity_id
_entity_poly.type
_entity_poly.pdbx_seq_one_letter_code
_entity_poly.pdbx_strand_id
1 'polypeptide(L)' 'MLVTSILETELAVLSLSVQSWYRHYKAKPDDKRSEMICSAALDLFNRGHRTQEELTGMLIARFPLATVDIFIAPASPVVH' A
#
# COMPACT_ATOMS: atom_id res chain seq x y z
N MET A 1 8.30 -17.45 -21.07
CA MET A 1 8.08 -18.01 -19.72
C MET A 1 8.88 -17.34 -18.60
N LEU A 2 9.75 -16.34 -18.88
CA LEU A 2 10.51 -15.64 -17.82
C LEU A 2 9.74 -14.48 -17.17
N VAL A 3 8.85 -13.82 -17.92
CA VAL A 3 8.13 -12.62 -17.47
C VAL A 3 7.12 -12.94 -16.36
N THR A 4 6.53 -14.13 -16.38
CA THR A 4 5.55 -14.60 -15.39
C THR A 4 6.19 -14.84 -14.02
N SER A 5 7.37 -15.47 -13.98
CA SER A 5 8.05 -15.76 -12.71
C SER A 5 8.58 -14.51 -12.00
N ILE A 6 8.92 -13.48 -12.77
CA ILE A 6 9.29 -12.17 -12.24
C ILE A 6 8.06 -11.55 -11.57
N LEU A 7 6.93 -11.49 -12.27
CA LEU A 7 5.68 -10.93 -11.74
C LEU A 7 5.18 -11.68 -10.49
N GLU A 8 5.33 -13.00 -10.43
CA GLU A 8 4.98 -13.79 -9.24
C GLU A 8 5.85 -13.44 -8.02
N THR A 9 7.16 -13.24 -8.24
CA THR A 9 8.09 -12.83 -7.18
C THR A 9 7.78 -11.42 -6.71
N GLU A 10 7.48 -10.51 -7.63
CA GLU A 10 7.09 -9.13 -7.35
C GLU A 10 5.77 -9.06 -6.57
N LEU A 11 4.78 -9.86 -6.99
CA LEU A 11 3.49 -9.97 -6.31
C LEU A 11 3.64 -10.57 -4.90
N ALA A 12 4.54 -11.54 -4.72
CA ALA A 12 4.85 -12.10 -3.41
C ALA A 12 5.46 -11.04 -2.48
N VAL A 13 6.43 -10.25 -2.96
CA VAL A 13 7.04 -9.15 -2.21
C VAL A 13 6.00 -8.09 -1.82
N LEU A 14 5.11 -7.73 -2.75
CA LEU A 14 4.02 -6.79 -2.50
C LEU A 14 3.06 -7.33 -1.43
N SER A 15 2.61 -8.58 -1.58
CA SER A 15 1.68 -9.23 -0.65
C SER A 15 2.27 -9.36 0.76
N LEU A 16 3.56 -9.73 0.88
CA LEU A 16 4.27 -9.80 2.15
C LEU A 16 4.46 -8.43 2.81
N SER A 17 4.72 -7.40 2.01
CA SER A 17 4.84 -6.02 2.50
C SER A 17 3.51 -5.51 3.05
N VAL A 18 2.42 -5.73 2.32
CA VAL A 18 1.05 -5.35 2.74
C VAL A 18 0.65 -6.12 4.00
N GLN A 19 0.91 -7.42 4.08
CA GLN A 19 0.65 -8.22 5.29
C GLN A 19 1.47 -7.73 6.48
N SER A 20 2.76 -7.41 6.28
CA SER A 20 3.61 -6.87 7.35
C SER A 20 3.09 -5.53 7.86
N TRP A 21 2.63 -4.65 6.96
CA TRP A 21 2.00 -3.38 7.32
C TRP A 21 0.72 -3.60 8.15
N TYR A 22 -0.17 -4.50 7.70
CA TYR A 22 -1.39 -4.83 8.44
C TYR A 22 -1.09 -5.42 9.82
N ARG A 23 -0.08 -6.29 9.92
CA ARG A 23 0.36 -6.90 11.18
C ARG A 23 0.97 -5.87 12.13
N HIS A 24 1.72 -4.90 11.61
CA HIS A 24 2.33 -3.83 12.39
C HIS A 24 1.25 -2.95 13.04
N TYR A 25 0.21 -2.63 12.28
CA TYR A 25 -0.85 -1.73 12.72
C TYR A 25 -2.05 -2.44 13.37
N LYS A 26 -2.11 -3.78 13.35
CA LYS A 26 -3.26 -4.59 13.77
C LYS A 26 -4.59 -4.06 13.19
N ALA A 27 -4.52 -3.49 11.99
CA ALA A 27 -5.67 -2.87 11.35
C ALA A 27 -6.63 -3.96 10.86
N LYS A 28 -7.94 -3.71 10.91
CA LYS A 28 -8.90 -4.57 10.21
C LYS A 28 -8.64 -4.47 8.69
N PRO A 29 -8.60 -5.60 7.97
CA PRO A 29 -8.57 -5.58 6.51
C PRO A 29 -9.86 -4.91 6.03
N ASP A 30 -9.70 -3.73 5.48
CA ASP A 30 -10.77 -2.95 4.89
C ASP A 30 -10.50 -2.91 3.39
N ASP A 31 -11.51 -3.22 2.58
CA ASP A 31 -11.35 -3.38 1.12
C ASP A 31 -10.76 -2.11 0.50
N LYS A 32 -11.24 -0.95 0.96
CA LYS A 32 -10.82 0.38 0.48
C LYS A 32 -9.39 0.72 0.90
N ARG A 33 -8.98 0.32 2.12
CA ARG A 33 -7.59 0.47 2.57
C ARG A 33 -6.66 -0.45 1.82
N SER A 34 -7.09 -1.69 1.60
CA SER A 34 -6.32 -2.70 0.87
C SER A 34 -6.05 -2.25 -0.55
N GLU A 35 -7.03 -1.69 -1.25
CA GLU A 35 -6.88 -1.11 -2.59
C GLU A 35 -5.88 0.06 -2.62
N MET A 36 -5.97 0.99 -1.66
CA MET A 36 -5.04 2.12 -1.57
C MET A 36 -3.60 1.67 -1.29
N ILE A 37 -3.40 0.75 -0.34
CA ILE A 37 -2.07 0.23 0.02
C ILE A 37 -1.50 -0.58 -1.14
N CYS A 38 -2.31 -1.42 -1.81
CA CYS A 38 -1.88 -2.13 -3.02
C CYS A 38 -1.48 -1.19 -4.14
N SER A 39 -2.29 -0.17 -4.43
CA SER A 39 -2.00 0.80 -5.49
C SER A 39 -0.71 1.58 -5.20
N ALA A 40 -0.49 1.99 -3.95
CA ALA A 40 0.73 2.66 -3.55
C ALA A 40 1.96 1.74 -3.59
N ALA A 41 1.81 0.49 -3.18
CA ALA A 41 2.88 -0.51 -3.28
C ALA A 41 3.27 -0.75 -4.74
N LEU A 42 2.29 -0.80 -5.65
CA LEU A 42 2.49 -0.94 -7.10
C LEU A 42 3.18 0.29 -7.72
N ASP A 43 2.83 1.50 -7.24
CA ASP A 43 3.45 2.75 -7.68
C ASP A 43 4.92 2.82 -7.24
N LEU A 44 5.22 2.47 -5.98
CA LEU A 44 6.59 2.36 -5.47
C LEU A 44 7.40 1.31 -6.23
N PHE A 45 6.75 0.19 -6.57
CA PHE A 45 7.34 -0.84 -7.41
C PHE A 45 7.73 -0.31 -8.80
N ASN A 46 6.82 0.42 -9.45
CA ASN A 46 7.07 1.06 -10.75
C ASN A 46 8.17 2.14 -10.69
N ARG A 47 8.35 2.81 -9.54
CA ARG A 47 9.48 3.74 -9.33
C ARG A 47 10.84 3.05 -9.19
N GLY A 48 10.88 1.72 -9.10
CA GLY A 48 12.10 0.93 -9.02
C GLY A 48 12.39 0.33 -7.65
N HIS A 49 11.50 0.52 -6.66
CA HIS A 49 11.66 -0.09 -5.33
C HIS A 49 11.19 -1.55 -5.36
N ARG A 50 12.14 -2.48 -5.31
CA ARG A 50 11.86 -3.93 -5.42
C ARG A 50 12.05 -4.71 -4.11
N THR A 51 12.48 -4.05 -3.04
CA THR A 51 12.75 -4.73 -1.77
C THR A 51 11.54 -4.63 -0.82
N GLN A 52 11.25 -5.73 -0.14
CA GLN A 52 10.15 -5.82 0.83
C GLN A 52 10.32 -4.76 1.95
N GLU A 53 11.54 -4.58 2.45
CA GLU A 53 11.82 -3.64 3.53
C GLU A 53 11.60 -2.19 3.12
N GLU A 54 12.06 -1.78 1.92
CA GLU A 54 11.79 -0.42 1.42
C GLU A 54 10.30 -0.20 1.19
N LEU A 55 9.63 -1.15 0.53
CA LEU A 55 8.19 -1.05 0.26
C LEU A 55 7.40 -0.97 1.56
N THR A 56 7.71 -1.83 2.53
CA THR A 56 7.06 -1.82 3.85
C THR A 56 7.35 -0.52 4.60
N GLY A 57 8.60 -0.07 4.65
CA GLY A 57 8.98 1.18 5.32
C GLY A 57 8.31 2.40 4.72
N MET A 58 8.26 2.49 3.38
CA MET A 58 7.56 3.56 2.68
C MET A 58 6.05 3.48 2.87
N LEU A 59 5.44 2.29 2.86
CA LEU A 59 4.01 2.14 3.15
C LEU A 59 3.68 2.56 4.59
N ILE A 60 4.53 2.23 5.57
CA ILE A 60 4.38 2.64 6.97
C ILE A 60 4.49 4.17 7.10
N ALA A 61 5.46 4.79 6.41
CA ALA A 61 5.68 6.23 6.43
C ALA A 61 4.59 7.01 5.67
N ARG A 62 4.09 6.46 4.56
CA ARG A 62 3.09 7.09 3.67
C ARG A 62 1.67 6.94 4.20
N PHE A 63 1.38 5.81 4.84
CA PHE A 63 0.09 5.51 5.44
C PHE A 63 0.25 5.22 6.93
N PRO A 64 0.34 6.25 7.78
CA PRO A 64 0.01 6.10 9.19
C PRO A 64 -1.48 5.74 9.32
N LEU A 65 -1.84 4.83 10.22
CA LEU A 65 -3.23 4.48 10.55
C LEU A 65 -4.16 5.71 10.71
N ALA A 66 -3.62 6.84 11.18
CA ALA A 66 -4.36 8.07 11.44
C ALA A 66 -4.78 8.84 10.17
N THR A 67 -4.10 8.64 9.03
CA THR A 67 -4.30 9.49 7.84
C THR A 67 -5.29 8.89 6.83
N VAL A 68 -5.54 7.58 6.93
CA VAL A 68 -6.42 6.87 5.98
C VAL A 68 -7.90 7.22 6.20
N ASP A 69 -8.26 7.65 7.41
CA ASP A 69 -9.62 8.15 7.72
C ASP A 69 -9.89 9.54 7.11
N ILE A 70 -8.84 10.35 6.97
CA ILE A 70 -8.95 11.77 6.54
C ILE A 70 -9.05 11.89 5.02
N PHE A 71 -8.52 10.94 4.25
CA PHE A 71 -8.50 11.01 2.78
C PHE A 71 -9.84 10.66 2.10
N ILE A 72 -10.82 10.11 2.85
CA ILE A 72 -12.16 9.79 2.33
C ILE A 72 -13.20 10.89 2.55
N ALA A 73 -12.81 12.03 3.16
CA ALA A 73 -13.68 13.20 3.15
C ALA A 73 -13.71 13.78 1.73
N PRO A 74 -14.87 13.81 1.03
CA PRO A 74 -14.96 14.57 -0.20
C PRO A 74 -14.64 16.02 0.13
N ALA A 75 -13.69 16.59 -0.59
CA ALA A 75 -13.43 18.02 -0.58
C ALA A 75 -14.69 18.73 -1.08
N SER A 76 -15.59 19.05 -0.15
CA SER A 76 -16.70 19.95 -0.37
C SER A 76 -16.42 21.22 0.43
N PRO A 77 -15.68 22.21 -0.10
CA PRO A 77 -15.88 23.56 0.33
C PRO A 77 -17.25 23.99 -0.21
N VAL A 78 -18.32 23.75 0.55
CA VAL A 78 -19.59 24.43 0.27
C VAL A 78 -19.41 25.87 0.73
N VAL A 79 -19.10 26.74 -0.22
CA VAL A 79 -19.17 28.18 -0.05
C VAL A 79 -20.58 28.61 -0.45
N HIS A 80 -21.43 28.89 0.54
CA HIS A 80 -22.56 29.81 0.37
C HIS A 80 -23.06 30.30 1.73
#